data_AF-A0A6M4P5P0-F1
#
_entry.id   AF-A0A6M4P5P0-F1
#
_cell.length_a   1.000
_cell.length_b   1.000
_cell.length_c   1.000
_cell.angle_alpha   90.00
_cell.angle_beta   90.00
_cell.angle_gamma   90.00
#
_symmetry.space_group_name_H-M   'P 1'
#
loop_
_entity.id
_entity.type
_entity.pdbx_description
1 polymer ?
#
loop_
_entity_poly.entity_id
_entity_poly.type
_entity_poly.pdbx_seq_one_letter_code
_entity_poly.pdbx_strand_id
1 'polypeptide(L)'
;MQSSNAQAMAAIKKPEPVVDVGVELAPMPPEPSKEDIKNNTCDSISEFSEVAMKARLNGAPIQKMLNIIDTSNEESAELKAALKDITIRAYKQPDYQTEEMRERAIREFALKQYLSCIDAFDKRK
;
A
#
# COMPACT_ATOMS: atom_id res chain seq x y z
N MET A 1 43.96 1.77 -66.20
CA MET A 1 42.66 1.66 -66.89
C MET A 1 41.65 2.49 -66.13
N GLN A 2 41.01 3.43 -66.84
CA GLN A 2 39.76 4.13 -66.50
C GLN A 2 39.81 5.08 -65.28
N SER A 3 39.05 6.16 -65.20
CA SER A 3 38.49 7.12 -66.15
C SER A 3 37.95 8.28 -65.29
N SER A 4 37.72 9.39 -65.97
CA SER A 4 37.10 10.64 -65.52
C SER A 4 35.66 10.50 -64.98
N ASN A 5 35.27 11.52 -64.20
CA ASN A 5 34.08 12.38 -64.35
C ASN A 5 32.85 12.27 -63.40
N ALA A 6 32.62 13.42 -62.75
CA ALA A 6 31.40 14.25 -62.67
C ALA A 6 30.06 13.72 -62.12
N GLN A 7 29.63 14.41 -61.06
CA GLN A 7 28.30 15.01 -60.79
C GLN A 7 27.05 14.10 -60.71
N ALA A 8 26.38 14.17 -59.56
CA ALA A 8 24.96 14.55 -59.48
C ALA A 8 24.58 15.00 -58.06
N MET A 9 24.03 16.21 -57.95
CA MET A 9 23.25 16.63 -56.80
C MET A 9 21.88 15.95 -56.85
N ALA A 10 21.41 15.43 -55.73
CA ALA A 10 20.00 15.11 -55.53
C ALA A 10 19.60 15.41 -54.08
N ALA A 11 18.68 16.37 -53.97
CA ALA A 11 17.89 16.82 -52.84
C ALA A 11 17.90 15.94 -51.57
N ILE A 12 18.45 16.47 -50.48
CA ILE A 12 18.05 16.05 -49.13
C ILE A 12 16.62 16.56 -48.94
N LYS A 13 15.68 15.62 -48.95
CA LYS A 13 14.25 15.81 -48.66
C LYS A 13 14.12 16.60 -47.34
N LYS A 14 13.32 17.68 -47.35
CA LYS A 14 13.00 18.47 -46.16
C LYS A 14 12.55 17.54 -45.02
N PRO A 15 12.93 17.79 -43.76
CA PRO A 15 12.34 17.07 -42.63
C PRO A 15 10.83 17.33 -42.62
N GLU A 16 10.07 16.24 -42.54
CA GLU A 16 8.63 16.26 -42.36
C GLU A 16 8.28 16.98 -41.05
N PRO A 17 7.15 17.70 -40.98
CA PRO A 17 6.80 18.45 -39.79
C PRO A 17 6.66 17.49 -38.61
N VAL A 18 7.33 17.83 -37.50
CA VAL A 18 7.14 17.17 -36.21
C VAL A 18 5.65 17.26 -35.90
N VAL A 19 4.97 16.13 -36.00
CA VAL A 19 3.58 16.00 -35.53
C VAL A 19 3.63 16.24 -34.03
N ASP A 20 2.93 17.29 -33.62
CA ASP A 20 2.59 17.63 -32.25
C ASP A 20 1.80 16.45 -31.68
N VAL A 21 2.51 15.47 -31.10
CA VAL A 21 1.87 14.45 -30.27
C VAL A 21 1.53 15.18 -28.98
N GLY A 22 0.36 15.82 -28.99
CA GLY A 22 -0.31 16.26 -27.79
C GLY A 22 -0.39 15.05 -26.86
N VAL A 23 0.51 15.03 -25.87
CA VAL A 23 0.29 14.23 -24.68
C VAL A 23 -0.88 14.91 -24.00
N GLU A 24 -2.08 14.51 -24.37
CA GLU A 24 -3.28 14.74 -23.59
C GLU A 24 -2.98 14.13 -22.23
N LEU A 25 -2.66 15.00 -21.27
CA LEU A 25 -2.56 14.64 -19.86
C LEU A 25 -3.90 13.99 -19.52
N ALA A 26 -3.89 12.66 -19.41
CA ALA A 26 -5.07 11.92 -18.98
C ALA A 26 -5.61 12.59 -17.71
N PRO A 27 -6.94 12.78 -17.59
CA PRO A 27 -7.52 13.38 -16.41
C PRO A 27 -7.05 12.60 -15.20
N MET A 28 -6.47 13.31 -14.21
CA MET A 28 -6.11 12.72 -12.94
C MET A 28 -7.34 11.98 -12.38
N PRO A 29 -7.16 10.79 -11.79
CA PRO A 29 -8.28 10.08 -11.18
C PRO A 29 -8.98 10.99 -10.17
N PRO A 30 -10.31 10.89 -10.02
CA PRO A 30 -11.04 11.69 -9.05
C PRO A 30 -10.44 11.47 -7.66
N GLU A 31 -10.31 12.53 -6.87
CA GLU A 31 -9.87 12.42 -5.48
C GLU A 31 -10.79 11.45 -4.72
N PRO A 32 -10.23 10.56 -3.86
CA PRO A 32 -11.03 9.58 -3.14
C PRO A 32 -12.04 10.26 -2.22
N SER A 33 -13.26 9.73 -2.16
CA SER A 33 -14.28 10.27 -1.25
C SER A 33 -13.91 10.00 0.22
N LYS A 34 -14.55 10.71 1.15
CA LYS A 34 -14.38 10.44 2.59
C LYS A 34 -14.73 8.99 2.97
N GLU A 35 -15.71 8.41 2.30
CA GLU A 35 -16.12 7.02 2.53
C GLU A 35 -15.06 6.05 1.98
N ASP A 36 -14.47 6.35 0.82
CA ASP A 36 -13.37 5.54 0.27
C ASP A 36 -12.14 5.58 1.19
N ILE A 37 -11.78 6.78 1.70
CA ILE A 37 -10.68 6.91 2.67
C ILE A 37 -10.96 6.10 3.93
N LYS A 38 -12.18 6.18 4.47
CA LYS A 38 -12.59 5.39 5.65
C LYS A 38 -12.43 3.90 5.39
N ASN A 39 -13.02 3.41 4.31
CA ASN A 39 -13.05 1.98 3.99
C ASN A 39 -11.64 1.45 3.73
N ASN A 40 -10.87 2.11 2.87
CA ASN A 40 -9.49 1.73 2.58
C ASN A 40 -8.62 1.72 3.84
N THR A 41 -8.75 2.73 4.71
CA THR A 41 -7.98 2.78 5.97
C THR A 41 -8.36 1.63 6.88
N CYS A 42 -9.65 1.37 7.07
CA CYS A 42 -10.10 0.30 7.96
C CYS A 42 -9.79 -1.09 7.41
N ASP A 43 -9.82 -1.28 6.09
CA ASP A 43 -9.38 -2.51 5.43
C ASP A 43 -7.89 -2.76 5.70
N SER A 44 -7.02 -1.76 5.51
CA SER A 44 -5.58 -1.88 5.82
C SER A 44 -5.33 -2.17 7.32
N ILE A 45 -6.14 -1.59 8.21
CA ILE A 45 -6.08 -1.91 9.65
C ILE A 45 -6.46 -3.37 9.92
N SER A 46 -7.47 -3.89 9.25
CA SER A 46 -7.88 -5.30 9.34
C SER A 46 -6.75 -6.23 8.88
N GLU A 47 -6.18 -5.95 7.71
CA GLU A 47 -5.08 -6.72 7.13
C GLU A 47 -3.85 -6.73 8.03
N PHE A 48 -3.44 -5.56 8.54
CA PHE A 48 -2.34 -5.47 9.48
C PHE A 48 -2.63 -6.23 10.78
N SER A 49 -3.87 -6.19 11.26
CA SER A 49 -4.30 -6.93 12.45
C SER A 49 -4.16 -8.43 12.28
N GLU A 50 -4.45 -8.96 11.09
CA GLU A 50 -4.17 -10.37 10.78
C GLU A 50 -2.67 -10.67 10.84
N VAL A 51 -1.83 -9.82 10.26
CA VAL A 51 -0.37 -10.00 10.26
C VAL A 51 0.16 -9.98 11.69
N ALA A 52 -0.26 -9.03 12.50
CA ALA A 52 0.15 -8.92 13.91
C ALA A 52 -0.27 -10.16 14.72
N MET A 53 -1.50 -10.65 14.52
CA MET A 53 -1.99 -11.84 15.22
C MET A 53 -1.29 -13.12 14.74
N LYS A 54 -1.07 -13.28 13.44
CA LYS A 54 -0.26 -14.38 12.87
C LYS A 54 1.15 -14.38 13.45
N ALA A 55 1.81 -13.21 13.52
CA ALA A 55 3.14 -13.08 14.11
C ALA A 55 3.15 -13.52 15.58
N ARG A 56 2.17 -13.07 16.38
CA ARG A 56 2.01 -13.46 17.79
C ARG A 56 1.83 -14.97 17.94
N LEU A 57 0.94 -15.58 17.18
CA LEU A 57 0.64 -17.01 17.28
C LEU A 57 1.81 -17.87 16.78
N ASN A 58 2.63 -17.36 15.88
CA ASN A 58 3.85 -18.02 15.42
C ASN A 58 5.06 -17.79 16.35
N GLY A 59 4.86 -17.17 17.51
CA GLY A 59 5.90 -16.97 18.51
C GLY A 59 6.94 -15.91 18.12
N ALA A 60 6.67 -15.05 17.15
CA ALA A 60 7.55 -13.92 16.87
C ALA A 60 7.64 -13.02 18.11
N PRO A 61 8.82 -12.47 18.46
CA PRO A 61 8.93 -11.49 19.54
C PRO A 61 8.25 -10.17 19.19
N ILE A 62 7.56 -9.54 20.16
CA ILE A 62 6.85 -8.28 19.93
C ILE A 62 7.79 -7.17 19.47
N GLN A 63 9.02 -7.15 19.99
CA GLN A 63 10.04 -6.16 19.65
C GLN A 63 10.35 -6.18 18.14
N LYS A 64 10.30 -7.36 17.50
CA LYS A 64 10.52 -7.47 16.06
C LYS A 64 9.42 -6.75 15.27
N MET A 65 8.16 -6.93 15.67
CA MET A 65 7.03 -6.25 15.03
C MET A 65 7.07 -4.75 15.28
N LEU A 66 7.35 -4.32 16.50
CA LEU A 66 7.46 -2.90 16.84
C LEU A 66 8.59 -2.21 16.06
N ASN A 67 9.75 -2.86 15.94
CA ASN A 67 10.87 -2.34 15.16
C ASN A 67 10.51 -2.17 13.68
N ILE A 68 9.79 -3.14 13.08
CA ILE A 68 9.34 -3.04 11.68
C ILE A 68 8.50 -1.76 11.48
N ILE A 69 7.54 -1.51 12.39
CA ILE A 69 6.69 -0.32 12.35
C ILE A 69 7.52 0.96 12.53
N ASP A 70 8.50 0.95 13.43
CA ASP A 70 9.36 2.11 13.67
C ASP A 70 10.20 2.48 12.44
N THR A 71 10.72 1.47 11.76
CA THR A 71 11.57 1.63 10.58
C THR A 71 10.83 1.87 9.27
N SER A 72 9.49 1.82 9.23
CA SER A 72 8.75 2.12 8.00
C SER A 72 8.82 3.63 7.69
N ASN A 73 9.29 4.01 6.51
CA ASN A 73 9.46 5.43 6.16
C ASN A 73 8.21 6.06 5.54
N GLU A 74 7.23 5.24 5.16
CA GLU A 74 6.07 5.65 4.36
C GLU A 74 4.84 5.99 5.23
N GLU A 75 4.92 5.75 6.54
CA GLU A 75 3.79 5.84 7.45
C GLU A 75 3.83 7.12 8.32
N SER A 76 2.68 7.78 8.46
CA SER A 76 2.55 8.92 9.38
C SER A 76 2.77 8.50 10.84
N ALA A 77 3.13 9.46 11.71
CA ALA A 77 3.35 9.19 13.13
C ALA A 77 2.08 8.65 13.81
N GLU A 78 0.91 9.16 13.42
CA GLU A 78 -0.39 8.73 13.90
C GLU A 78 -0.69 7.28 13.49
N LEU A 79 -0.41 6.94 12.23
CA LEU A 79 -0.62 5.58 11.73
C LEU A 79 0.34 4.60 12.42
N LYS A 80 1.63 4.95 12.56
CA LYS A 80 2.59 4.15 13.35
C LYS A 80 2.10 3.91 14.78
N ALA A 81 1.57 4.94 15.44
CA ALA A 81 1.01 4.80 16.79
C ALA A 81 -0.18 3.82 16.82
N ALA A 82 -1.08 3.90 15.84
CA ALA A 82 -2.20 2.96 15.71
C ALA A 82 -1.72 1.51 15.47
N LEU A 83 -0.77 1.30 14.55
CA LEU A 83 -0.20 -0.03 14.26
C LEU A 83 0.52 -0.63 15.49
N LYS A 84 1.21 0.20 16.28
CA LYS A 84 1.82 -0.23 17.55
C LYS A 84 0.76 -0.67 18.57
N ASP A 85 -0.32 0.10 18.73
CA ASP A 85 -1.41 -0.26 19.65
C ASP A 85 -2.06 -1.60 19.24
N ILE A 86 -2.33 -1.79 17.94
CA ILE A 86 -2.84 -3.07 17.42
C ILE A 86 -1.88 -4.22 17.70
N THR A 87 -0.58 -4.02 17.46
CA THR A 87 0.46 -5.01 17.75
C THR A 87 0.45 -5.39 19.23
N ILE A 88 0.41 -4.41 20.13
CA ILE A 88 0.36 -4.69 21.58
C ILE A 88 -0.91 -5.47 21.95
N ARG A 89 -2.06 -5.13 21.37
CA ARG A 89 -3.32 -5.85 21.62
C ARG A 89 -3.29 -7.29 21.11
N ALA A 90 -2.70 -7.53 19.94
CA ALA A 90 -2.50 -8.88 19.41
C ALA A 90 -1.65 -9.71 20.37
N TYR A 91 -0.55 -9.14 20.87
CA TYR A 91 0.38 -9.84 21.75
C TYR A 91 -0.16 -10.11 23.16
N LYS A 92 -1.20 -9.38 23.58
CA LYS A 92 -1.97 -9.65 24.80
C LYS A 92 -2.99 -10.80 24.64
N GLN A 93 -3.21 -11.32 23.43
CA GLN A 93 -4.10 -12.45 23.23
C GLN A 93 -3.47 -13.77 23.71
N PRO A 94 -4.31 -14.76 24.10
CA PRO A 94 -3.86 -16.11 24.45
C PRO A 94 -3.06 -16.79 23.33
N ASP A 95 -2.20 -17.72 23.71
CA ASP A 95 -1.50 -18.60 22.78
C ASP A 95 -2.36 -19.83 22.46
N TYR A 96 -3.04 -19.80 21.31
CA TYR A 96 -3.93 -20.89 20.90
C TYR A 96 -3.15 -22.07 20.34
N GLN A 97 -3.47 -23.27 20.82
CA GLN A 97 -2.70 -24.50 20.59
C GLN A 97 -3.15 -25.33 19.37
N THR A 98 -4.35 -25.08 18.85
CA THR A 98 -4.89 -25.80 17.68
C THR A 98 -5.03 -24.85 16.50
N GLU A 99 -4.84 -25.37 15.28
CA GLU A 99 -4.95 -24.55 14.07
C GLU A 99 -6.34 -23.91 13.90
N GLU A 100 -7.42 -24.64 14.21
CA GLU A 100 -8.78 -24.08 14.14
C GLU A 100 -8.94 -22.86 15.07
N MET A 101 -8.43 -22.94 16.29
CA MET A 101 -8.51 -21.84 17.26
C MET A 101 -7.61 -20.67 16.85
N ARG A 102 -6.42 -20.96 16.29
CA ARG A 102 -5.49 -19.95 15.76
C ARG A 102 -6.13 -19.18 14.62
N GLU A 103 -6.71 -19.88 13.63
CA GLU A 103 -7.41 -19.25 12.51
C GLU A 103 -8.63 -18.43 12.95
N ARG A 104 -9.45 -18.97 13.87
CA ARG A 104 -10.58 -18.24 14.43
C ARG A 104 -10.11 -16.96 15.13
N ALA A 105 -9.07 -17.06 15.95
CA ALA A 105 -8.52 -15.92 16.67
C ALA A 105 -7.97 -14.83 15.73
N ILE A 106 -7.33 -15.22 14.61
CA ILE A 106 -6.89 -14.27 13.58
C ILE A 106 -8.08 -13.51 12.99
N ARG A 107 -9.11 -14.24 12.53
CA ARG A 107 -10.30 -13.63 11.89
C ARG A 107 -11.06 -12.73 12.85
N GLU A 108 -11.29 -13.20 14.08
CA GLU A 108 -12.02 -12.43 15.09
C GLU A 108 -11.23 -11.19 15.55
N PHE A 109 -9.91 -11.30 15.68
CA PHE A 109 -9.08 -10.17 16.05
C PHE A 109 -9.09 -9.08 14.96
N ALA A 110 -8.93 -9.47 13.70
CA ALA A 110 -8.97 -8.55 12.55
C ALA A 110 -10.33 -7.86 12.42
N LEU A 111 -11.43 -8.63 12.46
CA LEU A 111 -12.79 -8.09 12.46
C LEU A 111 -13.01 -7.08 13.59
N LYS A 112 -12.53 -7.38 14.80
CA LYS A 112 -12.65 -6.48 15.94
C LYS A 112 -11.91 -5.15 15.71
N GLN A 113 -10.72 -5.18 15.11
CA GLN A 113 -9.99 -3.94 14.81
C GLN A 113 -10.65 -3.16 13.68
N TYR A 114 -11.15 -3.84 12.64
CA TYR A 114 -11.94 -3.23 11.57
C TYR A 114 -13.14 -2.45 12.12
N LEU A 115 -13.98 -3.11 12.94
CA LEU A 115 -15.15 -2.48 13.54
C LEU A 115 -14.76 -1.30 14.45
N SER A 116 -13.69 -1.44 15.23
CA SER A 116 -13.18 -0.35 16.05
C SER A 116 -12.68 0.84 15.21
N CYS A 117 -12.15 0.60 14.02
CA CYS A 117 -11.73 1.64 13.09
C CYS A 117 -12.95 2.40 12.53
N ILE A 118 -13.97 1.68 12.06
CA ILE A 118 -15.22 2.27 11.57
C ILE A 118 -15.85 3.15 12.64
N ASP A 119 -15.99 2.63 13.86
CA ASP A 119 -16.51 3.38 15.01
C ASP A 119 -15.71 4.68 15.29
N ALA A 120 -14.39 4.64 15.12
CA ALA A 120 -13.53 5.81 15.35
C ALA A 120 -13.67 6.87 14.25
N PHE A 121 -14.05 6.50 13.02
CA PHE A 121 -14.41 7.46 11.98
C PHE A 121 -15.80 8.05 12.20
N ASP A 122 -16.77 7.23 12.62
CA ASP A 122 -18.14 7.69 12.86
C ASP A 122 -18.26 8.63 14.07
N LYS A 123 -17.43 8.44 15.10
CA LYS A 123 -17.36 9.31 16.30
C LYS A 123 -16.62 10.64 16.08
N ARG A 124 -15.96 10.83 14.93
CA ARG A 124 -15.28 12.09 14.57
C ARG A 124 -16.20 13.10 13.88
N LYS A 125 -17.51 12.84 13.84
CA LYS A 125 -18.56 13.75 13.36
C LYS A 125 -18.88 14.85 14.36
#